data_AF-A0A453B9Q6-F1
#
_entry.id   AF-A0A453B9Q6-F1
#
_cell.length_a   1.000
_cell.length_b   1.000
_cell.length_c   1.000
_cell.angle_alpha   90.00
_cell.angle_beta   90.00
_cell.angle_gamma   90.00
#
_symmetry.space_group_name_H-M   'P 1'
#
loop_
_entity.id
_entity.type
_entity.pdbx_description
1 polymer ?
#
loop_
_entity_poly.entity_id
_entity_poly.type
_entity_poly.pdbx_seq_one_letter_code
_entity_poly.pdbx_strand_id
1 'polypeptide(L)' 'MKDLERNGVATEEEIYNITYYGKGRMPGYGEQCTPRGQCTFGPRLPEEDIKMLAAFVKSQAENGWPKIDGDVE' A
#
# COMPACT_ATOMS: atom_id res chain seq x y z
N MET A 1 4.45 -2.20 13.04
CA MET A 1 5.83 -2.31 12.55
C MET A 1 6.37 -3.74 12.38
N LYS A 2 6.35 -4.62 13.39
CA LYS A 2 7.02 -5.95 13.33
C LYS A 2 6.72 -6.80 12.08
N ASP A 3 5.49 -6.77 11.57
CA ASP A 3 5.12 -7.54 10.39
C ASP A 3 5.77 -7.00 9.10
N LEU A 4 5.79 -5.67 8.93
CA LEU A 4 6.43 -5.02 7.78
C LEU A 4 7.93 -5.28 7.76
N GLU A 5 8.58 -5.19 8.92
CA GLU A 5 10.02 -5.48 9.09
C GLU A 5 10.34 -6.93 8.72
N ARG A 6 9.54 -7.89 9.20
CA ARG A 6 9.69 -9.30 8.87
C ARG A 6 9.56 -9.58 7.37
N ASN A 7 8.76 -8.80 6.67
CA ASN A 7 8.51 -8.95 5.23
C ASN A 7 9.42 -8.09 4.34
N GLY A 8 10.34 -7.32 4.93
CA GLY A 8 11.25 -6.41 4.20
C GLY A 8 10.52 -5.31 3.45
N VAL A 9 9.46 -4.75 4.05
CA VAL A 9 8.62 -3.69 3.47
C VAL A 9 8.30 -2.60 4.50
N ALA A 10 9.28 -2.27 5.35
CA ALA A 10 9.11 -1.36 6.49
C ALA A 10 9.35 0.11 6.14
N THR A 11 9.85 0.40 4.95
CA THR A 11 10.06 1.76 4.46
C THR A 11 8.87 2.24 3.62
N GLU A 12 8.70 3.56 3.56
CA GLU A 12 7.66 4.17 2.72
C GLU A 12 7.82 3.80 1.24
N GLU A 13 9.06 3.76 0.75
CA GLU A 13 9.37 3.36 -0.63
C GLU A 13 8.97 1.90 -0.92
N GLU A 14 9.24 0.97 0.00
CA GLU A 14 8.82 -0.42 -0.17
C GLU A 14 7.30 -0.56 -0.13
N ILE A 15 6.62 0.16 0.76
CA ILE A 15 5.14 0.18 0.83
C ILE A 15 4.55 0.76 -0.45
N TYR A 16 5.12 1.85 -0.96
CA TYR A 16 4.77 2.41 -2.26
C TYR A 16 4.93 1.36 -3.36
N ASN A 17 6.09 0.69 -3.44
CA ASN A 17 6.38 -0.28 -4.48
C ASN A 17 5.42 -1.48 -4.47
N ILE A 18 5.09 -2.04 -3.29
CA ILE A 18 4.12 -3.15 -3.21
C ILE A 18 2.70 -2.71 -3.52
N THR A 19 2.32 -1.47 -3.17
CA THR A 19 1.01 -0.91 -3.53
C THR A 19 0.93 -0.65 -5.03
N TYR A 20 2.01 -0.15 -5.62
CA TYR A 20 2.08 0.18 -7.03
C TYR A 20 2.06 -1.08 -7.91
N TYR A 21 2.95 -2.04 -7.65
CA TYR A 21 3.15 -3.21 -8.52
C TYR A 21 2.48 -4.51 -8.06
N GLY A 22 2.02 -4.57 -6.81
CA GLY A 22 1.43 -5.77 -6.22
C GLY A 22 2.48 -6.74 -5.68
N LYS A 23 2.02 -7.73 -4.89
CA LYS A 23 2.86 -8.82 -4.36
C LYS A 23 2.00 -10.06 -4.09
N GLY A 24 2.31 -11.17 -4.76
CA GLY A 24 1.59 -12.43 -4.58
C GLY A 24 0.11 -12.30 -4.93
N ARG A 25 -0.77 -12.38 -3.92
CA ARG A 25 -2.23 -12.23 -4.09
C ARG A 25 -2.72 -10.79 -4.00
N MET A 26 -1.88 -9.87 -3.52
CA MET A 26 -2.22 -8.45 -3.48
C MET A 26 -2.06 -7.85 -4.88
N PRO A 27 -3.12 -7.27 -5.47
CA PRO A 27 -3.02 -6.62 -6.77
C PRO A 27 -2.23 -5.31 -6.67
N GLY A 28 -1.52 -4.95 -7.73
CA GLY A 28 -0.92 -3.62 -7.90
C GLY A 28 -1.93 -2.59 -8.39
N TYR A 29 -1.82 -1.36 -7.89
CA TYR A 29 -2.74 -0.26 -8.14
C TYR A 29 -2.17 0.85 -9.03
N GLY A 30 -0.87 0.86 -9.29
CA GLY A 30 -0.21 1.91 -10.06
C GLY A 30 -0.58 1.87 -11.55
N GLU A 31 -0.54 3.02 -12.20
CA GLU A 31 -0.88 3.15 -13.63
C GLU A 31 0.00 2.25 -14.53
N GLN A 32 1.28 2.09 -14.18
CA GLN A 32 2.23 1.26 -14.93
C GLN A 32 2.32 -0.19 -14.44
N CYS A 33 1.47 -0.63 -13.49
CA CYS A 33 1.45 -2.04 -13.08
C CYS A 33 1.12 -2.97 -14.26
N THR A 34 1.92 -4.02 -14.41
CA THR A 34 1.87 -5.01 -15.50
C THR A 34 2.47 -6.35 -15.03
N PRO A 35 2.04 -7.52 -15.57
CA PRO A 35 0.91 -7.76 -16.46
C PRO A 35 -0.47 -7.52 -15.84
N ARG A 36 -1.51 -7.37 -16.67
CA ARG A 36 -2.88 -7.04 -16.20
C ARG A 36 -3.40 -7.95 -15.08
N GLY A 37 -3.03 -9.23 -15.08
CA GLY A 37 -3.50 -10.22 -14.10
C GLY A 37 -2.94 -10.05 -12.68
N GLN A 38 -1.84 -9.32 -12.49
CA GLN A 38 -1.30 -9.02 -11.14
C GLN A 38 -1.75 -7.64 -10.62
N CYS A 39 -2.55 -6.92 -11.39
CA CYS A 39 -2.99 -5.58 -11.05
C CYS A 39 -4.48 -5.58 -10.73
N THR A 40 -4.93 -4.49 -10.12
CA THR A 40 -6.36 -4.31 -9.84
C THR A 40 -7.17 -4.32 -11.13
N PHE A 41 -8.37 -4.91 -11.05
CA PHE A 41 -9.37 -4.84 -12.12
C PHE A 41 -10.16 -3.53 -12.10
N GLY A 42 -10.13 -2.80 -10.99
CA GLY A 42 -10.72 -1.47 -10.88
C GLY A 42 -9.83 -0.38 -11.49
N PRO A 43 -10.22 0.90 -11.32
CA PRO A 43 -9.39 2.03 -11.70
C PRO A 43 -8.01 1.97 -11.02
N ARG A 44 -6.98 2.38 -11.77
CA ARG A 44 -5.64 2.60 -11.21
C ARG A 44 -5.63 3.89 -10.40
N LEU A 45 -4.72 3.94 -9.44
CA LEU A 45 -4.50 5.12 -8.62
C LEU A 45 -3.34 5.96 -9.22
N PRO A 46 -3.47 7.29 -9.22
CA PRO A 46 -2.35 8.19 -9.50
C PRO A 46 -1.17 7.94 -8.55
N GLU A 47 0.04 8.33 -8.99
CA GLU A 47 1.26 8.16 -8.20
C GLU A 47 1.21 8.94 -6.88
N GLU A 48 0.65 10.15 -6.89
CA GLU A 48 0.45 10.98 -5.69
C GLU A 48 -0.44 10.30 -4.65
N ASP A 49 -1.51 9.63 -5.09
CA ASP A 49 -2.43 8.91 -4.19
C ASP A 49 -1.72 7.71 -3.55
N ILE A 50 -0.91 6.98 -4.32
CA ILE A 50 -0.13 5.84 -3.80
C ILE A 50 0.94 6.32 -2.81
N LYS A 51 1.60 7.46 -3.07
CA LYS A 51 2.54 8.07 -2.11
C LYS A 51 1.85 8.46 -0.81
N MET A 52 0.68 9.11 -0.88
CA MET A 52 -0.12 9.44 0.29
C MET A 52 -0.52 8.18 1.08
N LEU A 53 -0.95 7.12 0.39
CA LEU A 53 -1.28 5.84 1.01
C LEU A 53 -0.07 5.19 1.67
N ALA A 54 1.11 5.23 1.04
CA ALA A 54 2.33 4.66 1.61
C ALA A 54 2.75 5.38 2.89
N ALA A 55 2.76 6.72 2.87
CA ALA A 55 3.02 7.54 4.05
C ALA A 55 1.99 7.28 5.17
N PHE A 56 0.71 7.15 4.80
CA PHE A 56 -0.36 6.83 5.74
C PHE A 56 -0.16 5.47 6.42
N VAL A 57 0.06 4.41 5.64
CA VAL A 57 0.30 3.05 6.18
C VAL A 57 1.54 3.02 7.07
N LYS A 58 2.61 3.72 6.67
CA LYS A 58 3.82 3.84 7.48
C LYS A 58 3.53 4.49 8.84
N SER A 59 2.86 5.64 8.83
CA SER A 59 2.44 6.36 10.05
C SER A 59 1.53 5.50 10.93
N GLN A 60 0.52 4.85 10.36
CA GLN A 60 -0.38 3.97 11.12
C GLN A 60 0.38 2.79 11.73
N ALA A 61 1.29 2.17 10.98
CA ALA A 61 2.07 1.04 11.46
C ALA A 61 3.03 1.40 12.59
N GLU A 62 3.53 2.63 12.63
CA GLU A 62 4.37 3.20 13.70
C GLU A 62 3.55 3.57 14.94
N ASN A 63 2.34 4.09 14.75
CA ASN A 63 1.43 4.47 15.83
C ASN A 63 0.56 3.30 16.34
N GLY A 64 0.75 2.08 15.83
CA GLY A 64 0.06 0.89 16.31
C GLY A 64 -1.38 0.73 15.80
N TRP A 65 -1.69 1.28 14.63
CA TRP A 65 -3.01 1.24 13.99
C TRP A 65 -4.14 1.77 14.90
N PRO A 66 -4.08 3.04 15.33
CA PRO A 66 -5.21 3.66 16.02
C PRO A 66 -6.43 3.75 15.10
N LYS A 67 -7.63 3.73 15.69
CA LYS A 67 -8.90 3.93 14.95
C LYS A 67 -8.83 5.24 14.17
N ILE A 68 -9.32 5.22 12.94
CA ILE A 68 -9.37 6.40 12.08
C ILE A 68 -10.72 7.08 12.34
N ASP A 69 -10.71 8.41 12.46
CA ASP A 69 -11.94 9.17 12.60
C ASP A 69 -12.81 8.94 11.35
N GLY A 70 -13.99 8.33 11.54
CA GLY A 70 -14.90 7.95 10.45
C GLY A 70 -14.98 6.45 10.15
N ASP A 71 -14.23 5.59 10.85
CA ASP A 71 -14.49 4.15 10.88
C ASP A 71 -15.86 3.92 11.54
N VAL A 72 -16.92 3.83 10.72
CA VAL A 72 -18.26 3.45 11.16
C VAL A 72 -18.25 1.94 11.39
N GLU A 73 -18.58 1.52 12.62
CA GLU A 73 -18.66 0.12 13.04
C GLU A 73 -19.68 -0.69 12.23
#